data_AF-A0A7V4ME34-F1
#
_entry.id   AF-A0A7V4ME34-F1
#
_cell.length_a   1.000
_cell.length_b   1.000
_cell.length_c   1.000
_cell.angle_alpha   90.00
_cell.angle_beta   90.00
_cell.angle_gamma   90.00
#
_symmetry.space_group_name_H-M   'P 1'
#
loop_
_entity.id
_entity.type
_entity.pdbx_description
1 polymer ?
#
loop_
_entity_poly.entity_id
_entity_poly.type
_entity_poly.pdbx_seq_one_letter_code
_entity_poly.pdbx_strand_id
1 'polypeptide(L)'
;MDSPVIKIYTRFHTPRLQYITGFIFAELLGVNAEIVTDKRKIGNHPLINYSSCNIKAAFNIRPAGLMEDCGIRKFDPEVSWWNGLPVIFPSSDNANIPFDVFSASFYMITRYEEYTCEQYDRHGRFPASSCLAFRNGFIHRPVVNLWIREFSRQLVKMFPMLAFKRNRFKALTTFDIDEPFKYRGKETIRKLGSLFTGIGKKESPVAERYRIIAGKQPDPWDIFDSLINKANEERTDIIFFMPAGDRSAYNNWPSWKNTEYRKLLKDISLRAKSGLHPSYIAGNDGNLLLAEKDRFYKITGREATASRFHYIRFRLPDSLKNLESTGIREDYSMGFHDEPGFRAGTSTPFRFYDPQNDRFYDLQIIPFQFMDSTMIHYKKINPSQSLEIVKSLIDEIKNTGGVFQSVWHNNIIASDQDSGNWKSVFEFTLKYQQTDDQLS
;
A
#
# COMPACT_ATOMS: atom_id res chain seq x y z
N MET A 1 33.30 -13.53 -7.54
CA MET A 1 32.90 -14.71 -6.76
C MET A 1 31.40 -14.72 -6.77
N ASP A 2 30.78 -15.80 -7.23
CA ASP A 2 29.32 -15.92 -7.22
C ASP A 2 28.82 -15.81 -5.77
N SER A 3 27.75 -15.04 -5.54
CA SER A 3 27.14 -14.95 -4.21
C SER A 3 26.73 -16.34 -3.75
N PRO A 4 27.03 -16.73 -2.49
CA PRO A 4 26.72 -18.06 -1.99
C PRO A 4 25.21 -18.33 -2.09
N VAL A 5 24.85 -19.46 -2.71
CA VAL A 5 23.46 -19.94 -2.77
C VAL A 5 23.08 -20.57 -1.44
N ILE A 6 21.95 -20.16 -0.86
CA ILE A 6 21.37 -20.79 0.32
C ILE A 6 20.48 -21.96 -0.12
N LYS A 7 20.69 -23.14 0.44
CA LYS A 7 19.79 -24.29 0.22
C LYS A 7 18.72 -24.32 1.29
N ILE A 8 17.47 -24.54 0.90
CA ILE A 8 16.33 -24.72 1.80
C ILE A 8 15.83 -26.15 1.64
N TYR A 9 16.21 -27.02 2.58
CA TYR A 9 15.74 -28.40 2.58
C TYR A 9 14.34 -28.50 3.18
N THR A 10 13.43 -29.18 2.49
CA THR A 10 12.06 -29.48 2.92
C THR A 10 11.60 -30.81 2.32
N ARG A 11 10.46 -31.37 2.78
CA ARG A 11 9.87 -32.59 2.21
C ARG A 11 8.87 -32.32 1.08
N PHE A 12 8.54 -31.06 0.83
CA PHE A 12 7.52 -30.65 -0.14
C PHE A 12 8.01 -29.47 -0.98
N HIS A 13 7.40 -29.27 -2.13
CA HIS A 13 7.66 -28.11 -2.97
C HIS A 13 6.31 -27.56 -3.44
N THR A 14 5.90 -26.42 -2.86
CA THR A 14 4.60 -25.80 -3.10
C THR A 14 4.78 -24.39 -3.67
N PRO A 15 3.80 -23.87 -4.44
CA PRO A 15 3.84 -22.49 -4.90
C PRO A 15 3.93 -21.46 -3.77
N ARG A 16 3.37 -21.76 -2.59
CA ARG A 16 3.45 -20.91 -1.39
C ARG A 16 4.88 -20.74 -0.91
N LEU A 17 5.58 -21.86 -0.74
CA LEU A 17 6.96 -21.86 -0.29
C LEU A 17 7.86 -21.18 -1.33
N GLN A 18 7.66 -21.47 -2.61
CA GLN A 18 8.40 -20.82 -3.70
C GLN A 18 8.19 -19.29 -3.68
N TYR A 19 6.94 -18.84 -3.54
CA TYR A 19 6.61 -17.42 -3.47
C TYR A 19 7.26 -16.73 -2.26
N ILE A 20 7.08 -17.26 -1.05
CA ILE A 20 7.56 -16.56 0.15
C ILE A 20 9.08 -16.58 0.26
N THR A 21 9.74 -17.66 -0.16
CA THR A 21 11.20 -17.72 -0.21
C THR A 21 11.74 -16.77 -1.28
N GLY A 22 11.08 -16.63 -2.43
CA GLY A 22 11.41 -15.61 -3.42
C GLY A 22 11.35 -14.20 -2.83
N PHE A 23 10.25 -13.86 -2.14
CA PHE A 23 10.10 -12.56 -1.49
C PHE A 23 11.18 -12.32 -0.40
N ILE A 24 11.43 -13.29 0.47
CA ILE A 24 12.40 -13.14 1.57
C ILE A 24 13.83 -13.05 1.03
N PHE A 25 14.25 -14.02 0.21
CA PHE A 25 15.65 -14.13 -0.18
C PHE A 25 16.01 -13.19 -1.32
N ALA A 26 15.19 -13.09 -2.37
CA ALA A 26 15.50 -12.22 -3.51
C ALA A 26 15.19 -10.75 -3.22
N GLU A 27 13.97 -10.43 -2.76
CA GLU A 27 13.53 -9.03 -2.63
C GLU A 27 14.12 -8.35 -1.38
N LEU A 28 13.97 -8.99 -0.22
CA LEU A 28 14.39 -8.43 1.07
C LEU A 28 15.88 -8.62 1.36
N LEU A 29 16.43 -9.82 1.11
CA LEU A 29 17.82 -10.13 1.47
C LEU A 29 18.81 -10.00 0.32
N GLY A 30 18.36 -9.98 -0.95
CA GLY A 30 19.22 -9.85 -2.12
C GLY A 30 20.19 -11.03 -2.32
N VAL A 31 19.77 -12.25 -1.98
CA VAL A 31 20.55 -13.48 -2.13
C VAL A 31 19.76 -14.58 -2.83
N ASN A 32 20.48 -15.48 -3.51
CA ASN A 32 19.86 -16.63 -4.16
C ASN A 32 19.56 -17.72 -3.12
N ALA A 33 18.34 -18.24 -3.16
CA ALA A 33 17.93 -19.40 -2.40
C ALA A 33 17.31 -20.46 -3.31
N GLU A 34 17.58 -21.72 -3.02
CA GLU A 34 17.07 -22.87 -3.77
C GLU A 34 16.40 -23.87 -2.84
N ILE A 35 15.15 -24.20 -3.14
CA ILE A 35 14.41 -25.24 -2.43
C ILE A 35 14.88 -26.61 -2.92
N VAL A 36 15.27 -27.49 -2.00
CA VAL A 36 15.70 -28.86 -2.29
C VAL A 36 14.89 -29.88 -1.49
N THR A 37 14.36 -30.89 -2.17
CA THR A 37 13.60 -32.00 -1.55
C THR A 37 14.40 -33.29 -1.41
N ASP A 38 15.55 -33.37 -2.07
CA ASP A 38 16.48 -34.49 -1.99
C ASP A 38 17.72 -34.08 -1.19
N LYS A 39 17.97 -34.75 -0.06
CA LYS A 39 19.13 -34.48 0.82
C LYS A 39 20.47 -34.60 0.07
N ARG A 40 20.54 -35.42 -0.98
CA ARG A 40 21.76 -35.59 -1.79
C ARG A 40 22.12 -34.33 -2.59
N LYS A 41 21.16 -33.42 -2.80
CA LYS A 41 21.34 -32.17 -3.56
C LYS A 41 21.70 -30.97 -2.67
N ILE A 42 21.83 -31.16 -1.36
CA ILE A 42 22.21 -30.09 -0.42
C ILE A 42 23.63 -29.60 -0.70
N GLY A 43 24.59 -30.50 -0.88
CA GLY A 43 26.00 -30.16 -1.09
C GLY A 43 26.64 -29.43 0.11
N ASN A 44 27.69 -28.66 -0.15
CA ASN A 44 28.40 -27.86 0.86
C ASN A 44 27.98 -26.38 0.79
N HIS A 45 26.70 -26.12 1.06
CA HIS A 45 26.10 -24.78 1.01
C HIS A 45 25.51 -24.41 2.38
N PRO A 46 25.37 -23.10 2.70
CA PRO A 46 24.54 -22.66 3.82
C PRO A 46 23.14 -23.29 3.71
N LEU A 47 22.73 -23.98 4.78
CA LEU A 47 21.53 -24.81 4.75
C LEU A 47 20.51 -24.33 5.77
N ILE A 48 19.30 -24.05 5.29
CA ILE A 48 18.11 -23.96 6.10
C ILE A 48 17.38 -25.29 6.03
N ASN A 49 17.15 -25.92 7.18
CA ASN A 49 16.33 -27.11 7.30
C ASN A 49 14.92 -26.70 7.70
N TYR A 50 14.01 -26.69 6.73
CA TYR A 50 12.59 -26.43 6.91
C TYR A 50 11.82 -27.77 6.94
N SER A 51 12.07 -28.57 7.97
CA SER A 51 11.43 -29.87 8.16
C SER A 51 11.53 -30.38 9.60
N SER A 52 10.92 -31.53 9.89
CA SER A 52 11.10 -32.26 11.15
C SER A 52 12.40 -33.08 11.22
N CYS A 53 13.13 -33.24 10.11
CA CYS A 53 14.39 -33.99 10.12
C CYS A 53 15.44 -33.33 11.01
N ASN A 54 16.33 -34.13 11.59
CA ASN A 54 17.57 -33.64 12.18
C ASN A 54 18.67 -33.64 11.11
N ILE A 55 19.21 -32.46 10.79
CA ILE A 55 20.32 -32.30 9.85
C ILE A 55 21.41 -31.50 10.55
N LYS A 56 22.61 -32.08 10.62
CA LYS A 56 23.75 -31.43 11.28
C LYS A 56 24.14 -30.15 10.53
N ALA A 57 24.58 -29.14 11.29
CA ALA A 57 25.02 -27.85 10.75
C ALA A 57 23.99 -27.12 9.86
N ALA A 58 22.69 -27.37 10.08
CA ALA A 58 21.60 -26.66 9.41
C ALA A 58 20.95 -25.63 10.33
N PHE A 59 20.50 -24.52 9.75
CA PHE A 59 19.61 -23.57 10.41
C PHE A 59 18.19 -24.11 10.40
N ASN A 60 17.70 -24.56 11.55
CA ASN A 60 16.43 -25.26 11.68
C ASN A 60 15.28 -24.26 11.86
N ILE A 61 14.28 -24.37 10.99
CA ILE A 61 12.98 -23.72 11.09
C ILE A 61 11.94 -24.84 11.05
N ARG A 62 11.02 -24.87 12.01
CA ARG A 62 9.98 -25.91 12.03
C ARG A 62 8.77 -25.43 11.22
N PRO A 63 8.31 -26.18 10.21
CA PRO A 63 7.10 -25.84 9.48
C PRO A 63 5.87 -25.86 10.40
N ALA A 64 5.05 -24.82 10.33
CA ALA A 64 3.75 -24.73 10.99
C ALA A 64 2.59 -25.30 10.15
N GLY A 65 2.91 -25.88 8.99
CA GLY A 65 1.97 -26.54 8.07
C GLY A 65 1.32 -25.63 7.03
N LEU A 66 1.30 -24.30 7.21
CA LEU A 66 0.66 -23.38 6.23
C LEU A 66 1.30 -23.45 4.84
N MET A 67 2.62 -23.70 4.77
CA MET A 67 3.35 -23.81 3.51
C MET A 67 3.10 -25.13 2.77
N GLU A 68 2.58 -26.14 3.45
CA GLU A 68 2.23 -27.46 2.90
C GLU A 68 0.79 -27.50 2.39
N ASP A 69 -0.04 -26.61 2.94
CA ASP A 69 -1.47 -26.56 2.68
C ASP A 69 -1.80 -26.10 1.26
N CYS A 70 -3.01 -26.40 0.81
CA CYS A 70 -3.58 -25.93 -0.45
C CYS A 70 -4.94 -25.28 -0.22
N GLY A 71 -5.28 -24.26 -1.01
CA GLY A 71 -6.52 -23.51 -0.83
C GLY A 71 -6.61 -22.77 0.52
N ILE A 72 -7.81 -22.32 0.90
CA ILE A 72 -7.98 -21.51 2.11
C ILE A 72 -8.51 -22.39 3.25
N ARG A 73 -7.71 -22.50 4.30
CA ARG A 73 -8.12 -23.01 5.62
C ARG A 73 -8.03 -21.91 6.66
N LYS A 74 -8.97 -21.86 7.61
CA LYS A 74 -8.92 -20.90 8.72
C LYS A 74 -7.74 -21.19 9.64
N PHE A 75 -6.90 -20.19 9.85
CA PHE A 75 -5.86 -20.16 10.87
C PHE A 75 -6.16 -19.02 11.83
N ASP A 76 -6.01 -19.26 13.13
CA ASP A 76 -6.03 -18.23 14.16
C ASP A 76 -4.70 -18.30 14.90
N PRO A 77 -3.64 -17.71 14.32
CA PRO A 77 -2.30 -17.93 14.84
C PRO A 77 -2.12 -17.19 16.17
N GLU A 78 -1.62 -17.90 17.17
CA GLU A 78 -1.23 -17.33 18.45
C GLU A 78 -0.11 -16.29 18.26
N VAL A 79 -0.22 -15.17 18.97
CA VAL A 79 0.83 -14.14 19.03
C VAL A 79 1.69 -14.37 20.26
N SER A 80 2.98 -14.63 20.05
CA SER A 80 3.99 -14.67 21.10
C SER A 80 5.04 -13.58 20.86
N TRP A 81 6.08 -13.51 21.71
CA TRP A 81 7.08 -12.44 21.64
C TRP A 81 8.51 -13.00 21.60
N TRP A 82 9.31 -12.49 20.67
CA TRP A 82 10.71 -12.85 20.52
C TRP A 82 11.55 -11.60 20.26
N ASN A 83 12.53 -11.33 21.12
CA ASN A 83 13.39 -10.12 21.04
C ASN A 83 12.59 -8.81 20.95
N GLY A 84 11.46 -8.71 21.66
CA GLY A 84 10.58 -7.53 21.60
C GLY A 84 9.80 -7.38 20.28
N LEU A 85 9.80 -8.41 19.42
CA LEU A 85 8.95 -8.50 18.24
C LEU A 85 7.77 -9.45 18.52
N PRO A 86 6.54 -9.07 18.14
CA PRO A 86 5.44 -10.01 18.11
C PRO A 86 5.71 -11.01 16.99
N VAL A 87 5.53 -12.30 17.24
CA VAL A 87 5.67 -13.38 16.25
C VAL A 87 4.41 -14.22 16.22
N ILE A 88 4.11 -14.78 15.05
CA ILE A 88 3.00 -15.72 14.85
C ILE A 88 3.55 -17.05 14.35
N PHE A 89 2.76 -18.12 14.50
CA PHE A 89 3.20 -19.50 14.25
C PHE A 89 4.40 -19.92 15.10
N PRO A 90 4.28 -19.89 16.45
CA PRO A 90 5.37 -20.30 17.34
C PRO A 90 5.78 -21.75 17.08
N SER A 91 7.07 -22.03 17.29
CA SER A 91 7.66 -23.36 17.09
C SER A 91 8.39 -23.85 18.34
N SER A 92 8.55 -25.17 18.45
CA SER A 92 9.21 -25.86 19.58
C SER A 92 10.69 -25.47 19.80
N ASP A 93 11.21 -25.74 21.00
CA ASP A 93 12.57 -25.41 21.49
C ASP A 93 13.76 -25.86 20.63
N ASN A 94 13.58 -26.85 19.76
CA ASN A 94 14.66 -27.37 18.89
C ASN A 94 14.82 -26.61 17.55
N ALA A 95 14.40 -25.35 17.48
CA ALA A 95 14.51 -24.48 16.31
C ALA A 95 15.51 -23.32 16.57
N ASN A 96 16.16 -22.82 15.52
CA ASN A 96 17.11 -21.70 15.65
C ASN A 96 16.42 -20.34 15.85
N ILE A 97 15.14 -20.26 15.48
CA ILE A 97 14.23 -19.14 15.78
C ILE A 97 12.91 -19.73 16.31
N PRO A 98 12.19 -19.04 17.20
CA PRO A 98 11.06 -19.62 17.94
C PRO A 98 9.73 -19.59 17.18
N PHE A 99 9.76 -19.40 15.86
CA PHE A 99 8.55 -19.36 15.03
C PHE A 99 8.86 -19.73 13.58
N ASP A 100 7.82 -20.12 12.84
CA ASP A 100 7.91 -20.35 11.41
C ASP A 100 7.85 -19.01 10.65
N VAL A 101 9.03 -18.44 10.37
CA VAL A 101 9.15 -17.18 9.63
C VAL A 101 8.56 -17.24 8.22
N PHE A 102 8.55 -18.40 7.56
CA PHE A 102 7.97 -18.53 6.23
C PHE A 102 6.44 -18.48 6.30
N SER A 103 5.83 -19.25 7.21
CA SER A 103 4.38 -19.19 7.43
C SER A 103 3.93 -17.81 7.93
N ALA A 104 4.66 -17.22 8.88
CA ALA A 104 4.36 -15.91 9.43
C ALA A 104 4.40 -14.80 8.36
N SER A 105 5.48 -14.73 7.59
CA SER A 105 5.60 -13.72 6.53
C SER A 105 4.56 -13.94 5.43
N PHE A 106 4.30 -15.18 5.01
CA PHE A 106 3.28 -15.48 4.00
C PHE A 106 1.89 -15.05 4.46
N TYR A 107 1.50 -15.38 5.70
CA TYR A 107 0.21 -15.01 6.27
C TYR A 107 -0.02 -13.49 6.23
N MET A 108 1.00 -12.71 6.60
CA MET A 108 0.93 -11.26 6.62
C MET A 108 0.84 -10.66 5.20
N ILE A 109 1.76 -11.02 4.30
CA ILE A 109 1.84 -10.35 2.98
C ILE A 109 0.72 -10.77 2.04
N THR A 110 0.20 -11.99 2.17
CA THR A 110 -0.95 -12.45 1.36
C THR A 110 -2.29 -11.98 1.93
N ARG A 111 -2.29 -11.29 3.08
CA ARG A 111 -3.50 -10.91 3.83
C ARG A 111 -4.40 -12.13 4.07
N TYR A 112 -3.78 -13.24 4.44
CA TYR A 112 -4.43 -14.53 4.52
C TYR A 112 -5.69 -14.51 5.40
N GLU A 113 -5.66 -13.73 6.50
CA GLU A 113 -6.79 -13.53 7.41
C GLU A 113 -8.06 -12.95 6.73
N GLU A 114 -7.90 -12.16 5.68
CA GLU A 114 -9.02 -11.51 4.98
C GLU A 114 -9.86 -12.49 4.15
N TYR A 115 -9.28 -13.61 3.74
CA TYR A 115 -10.00 -14.67 3.01
C TYR A 115 -10.97 -15.46 3.89
N THR A 116 -10.76 -15.42 5.21
CA THR A 116 -11.63 -16.08 6.21
C THR A 116 -12.34 -15.08 7.11
N CYS A 117 -12.32 -13.80 6.74
CA CYS A 117 -12.97 -12.75 7.50
C CYS A 117 -14.48 -12.76 7.24
N GLU A 118 -15.25 -12.65 8.32
CA GLU A 118 -16.71 -12.55 8.26
C GLU A 118 -17.19 -11.11 8.53
N GLN A 119 -16.28 -10.21 8.93
CA GLN A 119 -16.59 -8.86 9.37
C GLN A 119 -16.03 -7.82 8.38
N TYR A 120 -16.94 -7.11 7.73
CA TYR A 120 -16.60 -6.00 6.85
C TYR A 120 -17.32 -4.73 7.32
N ASP A 121 -16.77 -3.58 6.99
CA ASP A 121 -17.47 -2.32 7.21
C ASP A 121 -18.66 -2.16 6.25
N ARG A 122 -19.41 -1.06 6.39
CA ARG A 122 -20.58 -0.75 5.54
C ARG A 122 -20.26 -0.62 4.04
N HIS A 123 -18.99 -0.48 3.67
CA HIS A 123 -18.53 -0.38 2.29
C HIS A 123 -17.96 -1.71 1.77
N GLY A 124 -17.92 -2.77 2.58
CA GLY A 124 -17.33 -4.05 2.23
C GLY A 124 -15.80 -4.08 2.37
N ARG A 125 -15.23 -3.20 3.19
CA ARG A 125 -13.78 -3.10 3.43
C ARG A 125 -13.40 -3.87 4.70
N PHE A 126 -12.21 -4.47 4.70
CA PHE A 126 -11.65 -5.10 5.89
C PHE A 126 -11.25 -4.02 6.91
N PRO A 127 -11.88 -3.95 8.10
CA PRO A 127 -11.59 -2.93 9.10
C PRO A 127 -10.32 -3.27 9.89
N ALA A 128 -9.61 -2.24 10.37
CA ALA A 128 -8.41 -2.46 11.16
C ALA A 128 -8.69 -3.25 12.44
N SER A 129 -9.87 -3.07 13.05
CA SER A 129 -10.27 -3.79 14.28
C SER A 129 -10.34 -5.32 14.12
N SER A 130 -10.55 -5.82 12.89
CA SER A 130 -10.54 -7.26 12.59
C SER A 130 -9.13 -7.80 12.32
N CYS A 131 -8.13 -6.92 12.13
CA CYS A 131 -6.75 -7.30 11.87
C CYS A 131 -6.08 -7.86 13.13
N LEU A 132 -5.41 -9.01 13.01
CA LEU A 132 -4.61 -9.58 14.09
C LEU A 132 -3.55 -8.60 14.61
N ALA A 133 -2.89 -7.84 13.72
CA ALA A 133 -1.88 -6.86 14.11
C ALA A 133 -2.44 -5.69 14.92
N PHE A 134 -3.67 -5.27 14.63
CA PHE A 134 -4.35 -4.23 15.42
C PHE A 134 -4.73 -4.75 16.80
N ARG A 135 -5.39 -5.92 16.86
CA ARG A 135 -5.83 -6.55 18.12
C ARG A 135 -4.68 -6.81 19.11
N ASN A 136 -3.47 -6.99 18.58
CA ASN A 136 -2.26 -7.25 19.37
C ASN A 136 -1.27 -6.06 19.40
N GLY A 137 -1.68 -4.87 18.96
CA GLY A 137 -0.93 -3.62 19.18
C GLY A 137 0.36 -3.46 18.35
N PHE A 138 0.46 -4.08 17.17
CA PHE A 138 1.65 -3.99 16.32
C PHE A 138 1.39 -3.54 14.88
N ILE A 139 0.19 -3.02 14.60
CA ILE A 139 -0.20 -2.47 13.29
C ILE A 139 0.74 -1.37 12.77
N HIS A 140 1.37 -0.60 13.65
CA HIS A 140 2.28 0.50 13.27
C HIS A 140 3.73 0.07 13.03
N ARG A 141 4.00 -1.24 12.92
CA ARG A 141 5.34 -1.76 12.68
C ARG A 141 5.40 -2.57 11.37
N PRO A 142 6.46 -2.44 10.55
CA PRO A 142 6.69 -3.31 9.39
C PRO A 142 7.22 -4.67 9.89
N VAL A 143 6.37 -5.42 10.60
CA VAL A 143 6.74 -6.60 11.37
C VAL A 143 7.45 -7.66 10.53
N VAL A 144 7.07 -7.83 9.26
CA VAL A 144 7.73 -8.75 8.33
C VAL A 144 9.17 -8.31 8.06
N ASN A 145 9.40 -7.02 7.79
CA ASN A 145 10.76 -6.48 7.59
C ASN A 145 11.61 -6.67 8.86
N LEU A 146 11.02 -6.45 10.04
CA LEU A 146 11.69 -6.63 11.33
C LEU A 146 12.04 -8.11 11.59
N TRP A 147 11.13 -9.03 11.31
CA TRP A 147 11.38 -10.47 11.39
C TRP A 147 12.51 -10.90 10.47
N ILE A 148 12.51 -10.46 9.21
CA ILE A 148 13.54 -10.82 8.24
C ILE A 148 14.89 -10.21 8.62
N ARG A 149 14.91 -9.01 9.20
CA ARG A 149 16.15 -8.44 9.74
C ARG A 149 16.73 -9.30 10.85
N GLU A 150 15.93 -9.69 11.85
CA GLU A 150 16.43 -10.55 12.94
C GLU A 150 16.78 -11.96 12.45
N PHE A 151 15.98 -12.52 11.55
CA PHE A 151 16.27 -13.80 10.88
C PHE A 151 17.63 -13.76 10.16
N SER A 152 17.90 -12.69 9.39
CA SER A 152 19.17 -12.50 8.70
C SER A 152 20.36 -12.44 9.67
N ARG A 153 20.20 -11.80 10.84
CA ARG A 153 21.24 -11.75 11.88
C ARG A 153 21.52 -13.14 12.44
N GLN A 154 20.50 -13.97 12.67
CA GLN A 154 20.70 -15.34 13.14
C GLN A 154 21.35 -16.21 12.06
N LEU A 155 21.00 -16.01 10.77
CA LEU A 155 21.67 -16.69 9.66
C LEU A 155 23.16 -16.33 9.58
N VAL A 156 23.54 -15.06 9.69
CA VAL A 156 24.96 -14.64 9.65
C VAL A 156 25.76 -15.23 10.82
N LYS A 157 25.18 -15.33 12.02
CA LYS A 157 25.85 -15.97 13.16
C LYS A 157 26.24 -17.43 12.86
N MET A 158 25.39 -18.14 12.13
CA MET A 158 25.62 -19.54 11.77
C MET A 158 26.46 -19.70 10.50
N PHE A 159 26.29 -18.78 9.55
CA PHE A 159 26.95 -18.78 8.24
C PHE A 159 27.62 -17.41 7.99
N PRO A 160 28.82 -17.17 8.57
CA PRO A 160 29.48 -15.85 8.52
C PRO A 160 29.85 -15.34 7.13
N MET A 161 29.85 -16.22 6.12
CA MET A 161 30.12 -15.88 4.72
C MET A 161 28.92 -15.25 4.00
N LEU A 162 27.71 -15.26 4.60
CA LEU A 162 26.53 -14.66 4.02
C LEU A 162 26.60 -13.13 4.11
N ALA A 163 26.38 -12.47 2.98
CA ALA A 163 26.19 -11.03 2.88
C ALA A 163 24.79 -10.76 2.33
N PHE A 164 24.06 -9.84 2.97
CA PHE A 164 22.72 -9.45 2.55
C PHE A 164 22.69 -8.01 2.06
N LYS A 165 21.79 -7.74 1.13
CA LYS A 165 21.49 -6.40 0.63
C LYS A 165 21.00 -5.51 1.79
N ARG A 166 21.47 -4.26 1.81
CA ARG A 166 20.88 -3.19 2.63
C ARG A 166 19.70 -2.58 1.87
N ASN A 167 18.49 -2.72 2.41
CA ASN A 167 17.32 -2.04 1.86
C ASN A 167 17.39 -0.55 2.20
N ARG A 168 17.16 0.30 1.19
CA ARG A 168 17.12 1.75 1.35
C ARG A 168 15.68 2.21 1.56
N PHE A 169 15.53 3.30 2.30
CA PHE A 169 14.27 4.02 2.38
C PHE A 169 13.96 4.64 1.02
N LYS A 170 12.68 4.63 0.64
CA LYS A 170 12.13 5.38 -0.48
C LYS A 170 10.81 5.98 -0.03
N ALA A 171 10.50 7.17 -0.52
CA ALA A 171 9.21 7.79 -0.32
C ALA A 171 8.42 7.85 -1.63
N LEU A 172 7.12 7.65 -1.52
CA LEU A 172 6.18 7.82 -2.61
C LEU A 172 4.94 8.56 -2.10
N THR A 173 4.68 9.72 -2.67
CA THR A 173 3.51 10.52 -2.30
C THR A 173 2.46 10.37 -3.39
N THR A 174 1.23 10.09 -3.02
CA THR A 174 0.17 9.81 -3.99
C THR A 174 -1.06 10.65 -3.72
N PHE A 175 -1.80 10.96 -4.77
CA PHE A 175 -2.98 11.80 -4.70
C PHE A 175 -4.18 11.14 -5.32
N ASP A 176 -5.30 11.13 -4.60
CA ASP A 176 -6.58 10.67 -5.10
C ASP A 176 -7.40 11.89 -5.54
N ILE A 177 -7.67 11.99 -6.85
CA ILE A 177 -8.36 13.15 -7.43
C ILE A 177 -9.88 12.96 -7.35
N ASP A 178 -10.42 12.96 -6.13
CA ASP A 178 -11.86 12.82 -5.90
C ASP A 178 -12.61 14.11 -6.20
N GLU A 179 -12.10 15.25 -5.72
CA GLU A 179 -12.72 16.56 -5.95
C GLU A 179 -11.69 17.53 -6.55
N PRO A 180 -11.40 17.43 -7.86
CA PRO A 180 -10.39 18.28 -8.51
C PRO A 180 -10.74 19.77 -8.46
N PHE A 181 -12.02 20.11 -8.33
CA PHE A 181 -12.52 21.47 -8.43
C PHE A 181 -13.59 21.73 -7.37
N LYS A 182 -13.56 22.91 -6.75
CA LYS A 182 -14.63 23.38 -5.85
C LYS A 182 -15.88 23.70 -6.64
N TYR A 183 -15.73 24.36 -7.80
CA TYR A 183 -16.84 24.82 -8.63
C TYR A 183 -16.70 24.47 -10.11
N ARG A 184 -15.49 24.51 -10.70
CA ARG A 184 -15.27 24.16 -12.11
C ARG A 184 -15.65 22.71 -12.38
N GLY A 185 -16.16 22.40 -13.57
CA GLY A 185 -16.51 21.03 -13.95
C GLY A 185 -17.69 20.37 -13.22
N LYS A 186 -18.29 21.01 -12.19
CA LYS A 186 -19.49 20.53 -11.52
C LYS A 186 -20.74 21.00 -12.28
N GLU A 187 -21.55 20.06 -12.75
CA GLU A 187 -22.79 20.30 -13.53
C GLU A 187 -23.91 21.04 -12.76
N THR A 188 -23.67 21.47 -11.52
CA THR A 188 -24.67 22.10 -10.66
C THR A 188 -24.92 23.57 -11.04
N ILE A 189 -25.38 23.86 -12.26
CA ILE A 189 -25.93 25.18 -12.61
C ILE A 189 -27.32 25.39 -11.95
N ARG A 190 -27.96 24.33 -11.44
CA ARG A 190 -29.30 24.38 -10.84
C ARG A 190 -29.28 24.74 -9.36
N LYS A 191 -29.43 26.04 -9.07
CA LYS A 191 -30.40 26.62 -8.11
C LYS A 191 -30.25 28.16 -8.13
N LEU A 192 -30.84 28.77 -9.14
CA LEU A 192 -31.01 30.22 -9.33
C LEU A 192 -32.09 30.76 -8.37
N GLY A 193 -31.92 30.56 -7.05
CA GLY A 193 -33.01 30.81 -6.10
C GLY A 193 -32.66 30.96 -4.61
N SER A 194 -31.40 31.15 -4.21
CA SER A 194 -31.10 31.64 -2.86
C SER A 194 -30.57 33.06 -2.94
N LEU A 195 -31.48 33.97 -2.59
CA LEU A 195 -31.33 35.41 -2.52
C LEU A 195 -30.10 35.86 -1.72
N PHE A 196 -29.62 37.04 -2.10
CA PHE A 196 -28.78 37.94 -1.32
C PHE A 196 -29.28 38.06 0.12
N THR A 197 -28.72 37.31 1.05
CA THR A 197 -28.86 37.58 2.49
C THR A 197 -27.49 37.50 3.14
N GLY A 198 -26.89 38.68 3.34
CA GLY A 198 -25.60 38.79 4.00
C GLY A 198 -24.99 40.18 3.80
N ILE A 199 -25.59 41.21 4.40
CA ILE A 199 -24.90 42.48 4.62
C ILE A 199 -23.89 42.22 5.75
N GLY A 200 -22.64 41.93 5.39
CA GLY A 200 -21.54 41.76 6.34
C GLY A 200 -20.33 41.07 5.72
N LYS A 201 -19.28 41.87 5.45
CA LYS A 201 -17.84 41.64 5.14
C LYS A 201 -17.25 40.29 4.65
N LYS A 202 -17.98 39.18 4.54
CA LYS A 202 -17.56 37.96 3.83
C LYS A 202 -18.27 37.90 2.49
N GLU A 203 -17.51 37.70 1.41
CA GLU A 203 -18.10 37.56 0.08
C GLU A 203 -19.09 36.40 0.04
N SER A 204 -20.20 36.57 -0.68
CA SER A 204 -21.18 35.51 -0.86
C SER A 204 -20.54 34.33 -1.62
N PRO A 205 -20.70 33.08 -1.15
CA PRO A 205 -20.24 31.88 -1.86
C PRO A 205 -20.76 31.77 -3.31
N VAL A 206 -21.89 32.42 -3.58
CA VAL A 206 -22.49 32.52 -4.92
C VAL A 206 -21.65 33.42 -5.83
N ALA A 207 -21.20 34.58 -5.33
CA ALA A 207 -20.38 35.51 -6.11
C ALA A 207 -19.00 34.92 -6.43
N GLU A 208 -18.38 34.25 -5.46
CA GLU A 208 -17.13 33.50 -5.63
C GLU A 208 -17.28 32.48 -6.77
N ARG A 209 -18.33 31.67 -6.71
CA ARG A 209 -18.63 30.66 -7.72
C ARG A 209 -18.79 31.25 -9.13
N TYR A 210 -19.52 32.35 -9.28
CA TYR A 210 -19.70 33.00 -10.58
C TYR A 210 -18.39 33.51 -11.16
N ARG A 211 -17.52 34.14 -10.36
CA ARG A 211 -16.21 34.62 -10.84
C ARG A 211 -15.32 33.46 -11.31
N ILE A 212 -15.34 32.35 -10.59
CA ILE A 212 -14.58 31.15 -10.94
C ILE A 212 -15.09 30.51 -12.23
N ILE A 213 -16.41 30.32 -12.36
CA ILE A 213 -17.01 29.77 -13.60
C ILE A 213 -16.78 30.70 -14.79
N ALA A 214 -16.80 32.02 -14.59
CA ALA A 214 -16.52 33.02 -15.61
C ALA A 214 -15.02 33.17 -15.95
N GLY A 215 -14.13 32.39 -15.32
CA GLY A 215 -12.68 32.46 -15.54
C GLY A 215 -12.01 33.72 -15.00
N LYS A 216 -12.71 34.51 -14.16
CA LYS A 216 -12.18 35.74 -13.54
C LYS A 216 -11.34 35.45 -12.30
N GLN A 217 -11.38 34.23 -11.78
CA GLN A 217 -10.66 33.78 -10.59
C GLN A 217 -10.32 32.29 -10.76
N PRO A 218 -9.13 31.83 -10.33
CA PRO A 218 -8.81 30.39 -10.32
C PRO A 218 -9.71 29.62 -9.35
N ASP A 219 -9.95 28.34 -9.64
CA ASP A 219 -10.66 27.46 -8.71
C ASP A 219 -9.74 27.13 -7.52
N PRO A 220 -10.18 27.32 -6.27
CA PRO A 220 -9.30 27.17 -5.12
C PRO A 220 -8.83 25.73 -4.87
N TRP A 221 -9.48 24.71 -5.45
CA TRP A 221 -9.03 23.31 -5.32
C TRP A 221 -8.14 22.84 -6.48
N ASP A 222 -7.98 23.67 -7.51
CA ASP A 222 -7.09 23.45 -8.65
C ASP A 222 -5.64 23.84 -8.27
N ILE A 223 -5.03 23.05 -7.38
CA ILE A 223 -3.70 23.30 -6.80
C ILE A 223 -2.59 22.40 -7.36
N PHE A 224 -2.87 21.67 -8.45
CA PHE A 224 -1.99 20.60 -8.97
C PHE A 224 -0.60 21.10 -9.36
N ASP A 225 -0.50 22.32 -9.90
CA ASP A 225 0.79 22.97 -10.18
C ASP A 225 1.63 23.13 -8.91
N SER A 226 1.00 23.61 -7.83
CA SER A 226 1.67 23.76 -6.54
C SER A 226 2.11 22.42 -5.96
N LEU A 227 1.28 21.37 -6.11
CA LEU A 227 1.61 20.03 -5.62
C LEU A 227 2.81 19.43 -6.37
N ILE A 228 2.81 19.53 -7.70
CA ILE A 228 3.91 19.04 -8.55
C ILE A 228 5.20 19.80 -8.26
N ASN A 229 5.14 21.14 -8.19
CA ASN A 229 6.32 21.95 -7.89
C ASN A 229 6.88 21.62 -6.50
N LYS A 230 6.01 21.50 -5.49
CA LYS A 230 6.44 21.15 -4.13
C LYS A 230 7.10 19.77 -4.05
N ALA A 231 6.54 18.78 -4.74
CA ALA A 231 7.13 17.45 -4.81
C ALA A 231 8.51 17.46 -5.49
N ASN A 232 8.67 18.23 -6.56
CA ASN A 232 9.96 18.38 -7.25
C ASN A 232 11.01 19.08 -6.37
N GLU A 233 10.61 20.14 -5.65
CA GLU A 233 11.47 20.83 -4.68
C GLU A 233 12.01 19.85 -3.61
N GLU A 234 11.13 19.01 -3.08
CA GLU A 234 11.44 18.03 -2.04
C GLU A 234 11.88 16.67 -2.62
N ARG A 235 12.21 16.60 -3.92
CA ARG A 235 12.72 15.41 -4.65
C ARG A 235 11.94 14.13 -4.35
N THR A 236 10.62 14.25 -4.29
CA THR A 236 9.72 13.15 -3.96
C THR A 236 8.99 12.67 -5.20
N ASP A 237 8.98 11.37 -5.42
CA ASP A 237 8.16 10.75 -6.45
C ASP A 237 6.67 10.93 -6.14
N ILE A 238 5.90 11.34 -7.15
CA ILE A 238 4.44 11.49 -7.04
C ILE A 238 3.67 10.69 -8.09
N ILE A 239 2.48 10.23 -7.69
CA ILE A 239 1.49 9.61 -8.59
C ILE A 239 0.10 10.20 -8.33
N PHE A 240 -0.59 10.60 -9.39
CA PHE A 240 -2.00 11.00 -9.32
C PHE A 240 -2.91 9.86 -9.79
N PHE A 241 -3.81 9.40 -8.92
CA PHE A 241 -4.87 8.46 -9.29
C PHE A 241 -6.09 9.24 -9.77
N MET A 242 -6.40 9.05 -11.04
CA MET A 242 -7.35 9.89 -11.77
C MET A 242 -8.61 9.08 -12.11
N PRO A 243 -9.80 9.55 -11.70
CA PRO A 243 -11.03 8.88 -12.03
C PRO A 243 -11.43 9.02 -13.50
N ALA A 244 -11.92 7.94 -14.08
CA ALA A 244 -12.50 7.91 -15.43
C ALA A 244 -13.87 7.20 -15.48
N GLY A 245 -14.45 6.94 -14.31
CA GLY A 245 -15.75 6.32 -14.13
C GLY A 245 -16.92 7.28 -14.28
N ASP A 246 -18.12 6.71 -14.26
CA ASP A 246 -19.35 7.48 -14.25
C ASP A 246 -19.73 7.91 -12.82
N ARG A 247 -20.50 9.01 -12.73
CA ARG A 247 -21.04 9.51 -11.46
C ARG A 247 -21.97 8.47 -10.83
N SER A 248 -21.91 8.38 -9.51
CA SER A 248 -22.80 7.51 -8.72
C SER A 248 -23.07 8.13 -7.35
N ALA A 249 -23.86 7.46 -6.51
CA ALA A 249 -24.05 7.88 -5.12
C ALA A 249 -22.73 7.95 -4.30
N TYR A 250 -21.70 7.22 -4.73
CA TYR A 250 -20.39 7.19 -4.08
C TYR A 250 -19.31 7.90 -4.88
N ASN A 251 -19.52 8.22 -6.17
CA ASN A 251 -18.57 8.94 -7.02
C ASN A 251 -19.14 10.32 -7.41
N ASN A 252 -18.67 11.39 -6.77
CA ASN A 252 -19.09 12.76 -7.05
C ASN A 252 -18.18 13.50 -8.06
N TRP A 253 -17.31 12.76 -8.74
CA TRP A 253 -16.34 13.25 -9.70
C TRP A 253 -16.98 14.07 -10.83
N PRO A 254 -16.25 15.01 -11.46
CA PRO A 254 -16.69 15.60 -12.73
C PRO A 254 -16.93 14.49 -13.77
N SER A 255 -17.88 14.71 -14.68
CA SER A 255 -18.08 13.80 -15.81
C SER A 255 -16.79 13.66 -16.62
N TRP A 256 -16.39 12.44 -16.97
CA TRP A 256 -15.22 12.18 -17.85
C TRP A 256 -15.36 12.79 -19.26
N LYS A 257 -16.57 13.24 -19.61
CA LYS A 257 -16.88 13.98 -20.84
C LYS A 257 -16.67 15.50 -20.70
N ASN A 258 -16.50 16.01 -19.48
CA ASN A 258 -16.32 17.44 -19.23
C ASN A 258 -14.97 17.93 -19.79
N THR A 259 -14.99 18.97 -20.62
CA THR A 259 -13.80 19.49 -21.31
C THR A 259 -12.72 19.97 -20.36
N GLU A 260 -13.09 20.72 -19.31
CA GLU A 260 -12.14 21.25 -18.32
C GLU A 260 -11.48 20.13 -17.53
N TYR A 261 -12.27 19.12 -17.15
CA TYR A 261 -11.74 17.96 -16.45
C TYR A 261 -10.80 17.13 -17.33
N ARG A 262 -11.16 16.88 -18.59
CA ARG A 262 -10.29 16.19 -19.54
C ARG A 262 -8.97 16.93 -19.76
N LYS A 263 -9.03 18.27 -19.83
CA LYS A 263 -7.84 19.13 -19.95
C LYS A 263 -6.94 18.97 -18.72
N LEU A 264 -7.51 18.98 -17.51
CA LEU A 264 -6.77 18.75 -16.27
C LEU A 264 -6.09 17.38 -16.25
N LEU A 265 -6.83 16.29 -16.52
CA LEU A 265 -6.27 14.94 -16.49
C LEU A 265 -5.14 14.76 -17.52
N LYS A 266 -5.32 15.33 -18.72
CA LYS A 266 -4.29 15.32 -19.76
C LYS A 266 -3.05 16.08 -19.30
N ASP A 267 -3.21 17.27 -18.74
CA ASP A 267 -2.11 18.09 -18.25
C ASP A 267 -1.31 17.41 -17.13
N ILE A 268 -2.01 16.87 -16.11
CA ILE A 268 -1.37 16.08 -15.04
C ILE A 268 -0.58 14.91 -15.62
N SER A 269 -1.18 14.17 -16.56
CA SER A 269 -0.52 13.01 -17.18
C SER A 269 0.73 13.37 -17.98
N LEU A 270 0.86 14.61 -18.47
CA LEU A 270 2.05 15.07 -19.18
C LEU A 270 3.21 15.41 -18.24
N ARG A 271 2.91 15.85 -17.01
CA ARG A 271 3.89 16.41 -16.07
C ARG A 271 4.24 15.48 -14.90
N ALA A 272 3.39 14.52 -14.59
CA ALA A 272 3.57 13.57 -13.49
C ALA A 272 3.13 12.16 -13.87
N LYS A 273 3.54 11.17 -13.08
CA LYS A 273 3.00 9.80 -13.19
C LYS A 273 1.53 9.83 -12.79
N SER A 274 0.74 9.00 -13.46
CA SER A 274 -0.68 8.87 -13.14
C SER A 274 -1.17 7.44 -13.32
N GLY A 275 -2.20 7.11 -12.55
CA GLY A 275 -2.86 5.81 -12.54
C GLY A 275 -4.37 5.96 -12.59
N LEU A 276 -5.05 4.84 -12.83
CA LEU A 276 -6.51 4.78 -12.81
C LEU A 276 -7.02 4.80 -11.36
N HIS A 277 -8.03 5.63 -11.09
CA HIS A 277 -8.83 5.55 -9.86
C HIS A 277 -10.21 4.96 -10.20
N PRO A 278 -10.38 3.62 -10.17
CA PRO A 278 -11.60 3.00 -10.63
C PRO A 278 -12.79 3.39 -9.76
N SER A 279 -13.97 3.48 -10.37
CA SER A 279 -15.21 3.78 -9.67
C SER A 279 -15.50 2.78 -8.56
N TYR A 280 -16.31 3.22 -7.59
CA TYR A 280 -16.68 2.44 -6.40
C TYR A 280 -17.10 0.99 -6.68
N ILE A 281 -17.75 0.73 -7.83
CA ILE A 281 -18.23 -0.59 -8.24
C ILE A 281 -17.26 -1.33 -9.16
N ALA A 282 -16.37 -0.64 -9.89
CA ALA A 282 -15.50 -1.24 -10.90
C ALA A 282 -14.54 -2.30 -10.32
N GLY A 283 -14.20 -2.22 -9.04
CA GLY A 283 -13.38 -3.26 -8.39
C GLY A 283 -14.00 -4.66 -8.40
N ASN A 284 -15.32 -4.77 -8.57
CA ASN A 284 -16.01 -6.05 -8.66
C ASN A 284 -16.50 -6.37 -10.09
N ASP A 285 -16.20 -5.51 -11.06
CA ASP A 285 -16.67 -5.64 -12.44
C ASP A 285 -15.52 -5.38 -13.42
N GLY A 286 -14.90 -6.46 -13.90
CA GLY A 286 -13.76 -6.38 -14.82
C GLY A 286 -14.10 -5.69 -16.15
N ASN A 287 -15.35 -5.78 -16.63
CA ASN A 287 -15.76 -5.11 -17.87
C ASN A 287 -15.86 -3.59 -17.66
N LEU A 288 -16.43 -3.17 -16.53
CA LEU A 288 -16.48 -1.75 -16.19
C LEU A 288 -15.08 -1.20 -15.94
N LEU A 289 -14.22 -1.93 -15.22
CA LEU A 289 -12.83 -1.54 -15.01
C LEU A 289 -12.09 -1.35 -16.34
N LEU A 290 -12.27 -2.28 -17.29
CA LEU A 290 -11.70 -2.16 -18.63
C LEU A 290 -12.23 -0.92 -19.37
N ALA A 291 -13.54 -0.67 -19.31
CA ALA A 291 -14.14 0.52 -19.92
C ALA A 291 -13.61 1.83 -19.30
N GLU A 292 -13.38 1.87 -17.99
CA GLU A 292 -12.78 3.03 -17.31
C GLU A 292 -11.31 3.21 -17.68
N LYS A 293 -10.55 2.12 -17.81
CA LYS A 293 -9.18 2.14 -18.33
C LYS A 293 -9.14 2.68 -19.78
N ASP A 294 -10.05 2.25 -20.65
CA ASP A 294 -10.14 2.76 -22.02
C ASP A 294 -10.48 4.25 -22.05
N ARG A 295 -11.35 4.72 -21.16
CA ARG A 295 -11.67 6.15 -21.02
C ARG A 295 -10.46 6.94 -20.55
N PHE A 296 -9.71 6.42 -19.57
CA PHE A 296 -8.45 7.02 -19.13
C PHE A 296 -7.49 7.18 -20.31
N TYR A 297 -7.25 6.12 -21.09
CA TYR A 297 -6.40 6.17 -22.28
C TYR A 297 -6.90 7.22 -23.30
N LYS A 298 -8.20 7.27 -23.57
CA LYS A 298 -8.81 8.26 -24.49
C LYS A 298 -8.69 9.72 -24.00
N ILE A 299 -8.44 9.95 -22.72
CA ILE A 299 -8.28 11.29 -22.14
C ILE A 299 -6.81 11.70 -22.11
N THR A 300 -5.96 10.81 -21.59
CA THR A 300 -4.55 11.10 -21.29
C THR A 300 -3.61 10.75 -22.44
N GLY A 301 -4.02 9.84 -23.33
CA GLY A 301 -3.15 9.24 -24.35
C GLY A 301 -2.13 8.25 -23.77
N ARG A 302 -2.29 7.84 -22.50
CA ARG A 302 -1.38 6.93 -21.79
C ARG A 302 -2.12 5.71 -21.27
N GLU A 303 -1.50 4.55 -21.38
CA GLU A 303 -2.01 3.32 -20.78
C GLU A 303 -1.93 3.41 -19.25
N ALA A 304 -3.03 3.10 -18.58
CA ALA A 304 -3.01 2.94 -17.13
C ALA A 304 -2.35 1.59 -16.79
N THR A 305 -1.22 1.65 -16.07
CA THR A 305 -0.52 0.48 -15.51
C THR A 305 -0.59 0.43 -13.99
N ALA A 306 -0.96 1.53 -13.35
CA ALA A 306 -1.15 1.65 -11.90
C ALA A 306 -2.61 1.91 -11.57
N SER A 307 -3.08 1.38 -10.45
CA SER A 307 -4.43 1.60 -9.95
C SER A 307 -4.48 1.83 -8.44
N ARG A 308 -5.50 2.59 -8.02
CA ARG A 308 -5.96 2.63 -6.63
C ARG A 308 -7.47 2.59 -6.60
N PHE A 309 -8.05 1.65 -5.87
CA PHE A 309 -9.49 1.56 -5.70
C PHE A 309 -10.03 2.74 -4.89
N HIS A 310 -11.07 3.39 -5.43
CA HIS A 310 -11.83 4.38 -4.68
C HIS A 310 -12.35 3.78 -3.36
N TYR A 311 -12.29 4.57 -2.28
CA TYR A 311 -12.57 4.14 -0.90
C TYR A 311 -11.62 3.08 -0.33
N ILE A 312 -10.55 2.71 -1.06
CA ILE A 312 -9.72 1.54 -0.75
C ILE A 312 -10.57 0.26 -0.71
N ARG A 313 -11.58 0.21 -1.57
CA ARG A 313 -12.59 -0.84 -1.59
C ARG A 313 -12.23 -1.90 -2.64
N PHE A 314 -11.75 -3.03 -2.16
CA PHE A 314 -11.49 -4.22 -2.98
C PHE A 314 -11.82 -5.49 -2.21
N ARG A 315 -12.07 -6.57 -2.95
CA ARG A 315 -12.31 -7.91 -2.41
C ARG A 315 -11.24 -8.86 -2.93
N LEU A 316 -10.60 -9.58 -2.02
CA LEU A 316 -9.67 -10.65 -2.37
C LEU A 316 -10.44 -11.94 -2.71
N PRO A 317 -9.98 -12.72 -3.72
CA PRO A 317 -8.93 -12.38 -4.68
C PRO A 317 -9.46 -11.60 -5.91
N ASP A 318 -10.78 -11.51 -6.09
CA ASP A 318 -11.44 -11.14 -7.34
C ASP A 318 -11.05 -9.75 -7.87
N SER A 319 -11.02 -8.73 -7.01
CA SER A 319 -10.69 -7.36 -7.45
C SER A 319 -9.26 -7.23 -7.97
N LEU A 320 -8.30 -7.93 -7.35
CA LEU A 320 -6.91 -7.91 -7.79
C LEU A 320 -6.71 -8.72 -9.08
N LYS A 321 -7.44 -9.83 -9.24
CA LYS A 321 -7.50 -10.56 -10.52
C LYS A 321 -8.07 -9.69 -11.64
N ASN A 322 -9.12 -8.92 -11.36
CA ASN A 322 -9.70 -7.99 -12.31
C ASN A 322 -8.66 -6.96 -12.76
N LEU A 323 -7.91 -6.34 -11.83
CA LEU A 323 -6.81 -5.42 -12.19
C LEU A 323 -5.82 -6.07 -13.15
N GLU A 324 -5.26 -7.23 -12.78
CA GLU A 324 -4.26 -7.89 -13.62
C GLU A 324 -4.81 -8.26 -15.01
N SER A 325 -6.06 -8.75 -15.09
CA SER A 325 -6.71 -9.13 -16.35
C SER A 325 -6.88 -7.96 -17.33
N THR A 326 -6.94 -6.72 -16.80
CA THR A 326 -7.01 -5.48 -17.61
C THR A 326 -5.63 -4.91 -17.94
N GLY A 327 -4.55 -5.62 -17.59
CA GLY A 327 -3.17 -5.20 -17.83
C GLY A 327 -2.64 -4.16 -16.84
N ILE A 328 -3.33 -3.91 -15.73
CA ILE A 328 -2.78 -3.16 -14.60
C ILE A 328 -1.68 -4.01 -13.97
N ARG A 329 -0.55 -3.38 -13.63
CA ARG A 329 0.66 -4.01 -13.11
C ARG A 329 0.96 -3.62 -11.67
N GLU A 330 0.41 -2.52 -11.18
CA GLU A 330 0.63 -2.02 -9.82
C GLU A 330 -0.71 -1.63 -9.17
N ASP A 331 -0.96 -2.13 -7.96
CA ASP A 331 -2.05 -1.70 -7.09
C ASP A 331 -1.49 -0.97 -5.86
N TYR A 332 -2.11 0.17 -5.55
CA TYR A 332 -1.74 1.04 -4.43
C TYR A 332 -2.84 1.12 -3.38
N SER A 333 -3.68 0.08 -3.28
CA SER A 333 -4.85 0.06 -2.41
C SER A 333 -4.59 -0.69 -1.09
N MET A 334 -3.45 -1.36 -0.92
CA MET A 334 -3.18 -2.16 0.28
C MET A 334 -2.80 -1.31 1.50
N GLY A 335 -3.80 -0.73 2.14
CA GLY A 335 -3.71 -0.03 3.43
C GLY A 335 -5.08 -0.03 4.11
N PHE A 336 -5.15 0.54 5.32
CA PHE A 336 -6.43 0.65 6.03
C PHE A 336 -7.09 1.99 5.72
N HIS A 337 -8.42 1.98 5.76
CA HIS A 337 -9.21 3.19 5.59
C HIS A 337 -9.36 3.95 6.92
N ASP A 338 -9.30 3.22 8.04
CA ASP A 338 -9.64 3.66 9.39
C ASP A 338 -8.45 3.78 10.35
N GLU A 339 -7.27 3.24 10.00
CA GLU A 339 -6.05 3.33 10.81
C GLU A 339 -4.80 3.58 9.95
N PRO A 340 -3.82 4.36 10.43
CA PRO A 340 -2.49 4.39 9.82
C PRO A 340 -1.68 3.15 10.21
N GLY A 341 -0.80 2.65 9.35
CA GLY A 341 0.08 1.52 9.65
C GLY A 341 0.24 0.51 8.50
N PHE A 342 0.74 -0.67 8.82
CA PHE A 342 1.19 -1.66 7.85
C PHE A 342 0.15 -2.79 7.70
N ARG A 343 -0.83 -2.62 6.81
CA ARG A 343 -1.86 -3.64 6.55
C ARG A 343 -1.26 -4.99 6.22
N ALA A 344 -0.29 -5.06 5.31
CA ALA A 344 0.41 -6.31 4.97
C ALA A 344 1.59 -6.66 5.92
N GLY A 345 1.76 -5.92 7.02
CA GLY A 345 2.91 -6.08 7.93
C GLY A 345 4.27 -5.73 7.30
N THR A 346 4.29 -5.12 6.12
CA THR A 346 5.50 -4.79 5.37
C THR A 346 5.40 -3.43 4.67
N SER A 347 6.55 -2.79 4.49
CA SER A 347 6.76 -1.60 3.64
C SER A 347 7.33 -1.94 2.27
N THR A 348 7.62 -3.22 2.00
CA THR A 348 8.24 -3.67 0.76
C THR A 348 7.16 -4.08 -0.23
N PRO A 349 7.18 -3.57 -1.48
CA PRO A 349 6.29 -4.06 -2.53
C PRO A 349 6.39 -5.57 -2.71
N PHE A 350 5.27 -6.23 -2.97
CA PHE A 350 5.21 -7.67 -3.14
C PHE A 350 4.25 -8.05 -4.26
N ARG A 351 4.42 -9.23 -4.85
CA ARG A 351 3.51 -9.71 -5.90
C ARG A 351 2.22 -10.23 -5.28
N PHE A 352 1.09 -9.97 -5.92
CA PHE A 352 -0.18 -10.54 -5.49
C PHE A 352 -0.11 -12.08 -5.53
N TYR A 353 -0.47 -12.72 -4.42
CA TYR A 353 -0.65 -14.16 -4.31
C TYR A 353 -2.10 -14.45 -3.95
N ASP A 354 -2.72 -15.38 -4.67
CA ASP A 354 -4.05 -15.90 -4.38
C ASP A 354 -3.94 -17.28 -3.73
N PRO A 355 -4.15 -17.39 -2.40
CA PRO A 355 -4.17 -18.65 -1.68
C PRO A 355 -5.28 -19.61 -2.12
N GLN A 356 -6.35 -19.11 -2.75
CA GLN A 356 -7.44 -19.98 -3.21
C GLN A 356 -7.01 -20.84 -4.39
N ASN A 357 -6.17 -20.31 -5.29
CA ASN A 357 -5.70 -21.00 -6.50
C ASN A 357 -4.20 -21.33 -6.43
N ASP A 358 -3.57 -21.11 -5.28
CA ASP A 358 -2.13 -21.31 -5.02
C ASP A 358 -1.22 -20.75 -6.12
N ARG A 359 -1.52 -19.52 -6.55
CA ARG A 359 -0.83 -18.85 -7.66
C ARG A 359 -0.45 -17.41 -7.29
N PHE A 360 0.74 -17.00 -7.69
CA PHE A 360 1.12 -15.59 -7.72
C PHE A 360 1.00 -15.00 -9.13
N TYR A 361 0.77 -13.70 -9.14
CA TYR A 361 0.40 -12.89 -10.29
C TYR A 361 1.47 -11.82 -10.55
N ASP A 362 1.55 -11.27 -11.75
CA ASP A 362 2.53 -10.23 -12.09
C ASP A 362 2.16 -8.87 -11.46
N LEU A 363 0.91 -8.71 -11.01
CA LEU A 363 0.45 -7.55 -10.28
C LEU A 363 1.28 -7.35 -8.99
N GLN A 364 1.95 -6.20 -8.89
CA GLN A 364 2.63 -5.76 -7.68
C GLN A 364 1.66 -4.97 -6.78
N ILE A 365 1.75 -5.22 -5.49
CA ILE A 365 1.05 -4.50 -4.44
C ILE A 365 2.05 -3.57 -3.76
N ILE A 366 1.75 -2.27 -3.76
CA ILE A 366 2.52 -1.23 -3.08
C ILE A 366 1.68 -0.75 -1.90
N PRO A 367 1.93 -1.28 -0.69
CA PRO A 367 1.12 -0.94 0.47
C PRO A 367 1.35 0.51 0.92
N PHE A 368 0.31 1.14 1.48
CA PHE A 368 0.39 2.48 2.04
C PHE A 368 0.21 2.49 3.54
N GLN A 369 0.80 3.49 4.19
CA GLN A 369 0.84 3.57 5.66
C GLN A 369 0.08 4.77 6.21
N PHE A 370 -0.11 5.81 5.41
CA PHE A 370 -0.70 7.06 5.86
C PHE A 370 -1.67 7.61 4.82
N MET A 371 -2.83 8.09 5.27
CA MET A 371 -3.81 8.76 4.43
C MET A 371 -4.47 9.91 5.21
N ASP A 372 -4.48 11.11 4.64
CA ASP A 372 -5.06 12.31 5.29
C ASP A 372 -6.53 12.11 5.70
N SER A 373 -7.36 11.54 4.82
CA SER A 373 -8.77 11.26 5.08
C SER A 373 -8.97 10.26 6.23
N THR A 374 -8.03 9.34 6.46
CA THR A 374 -8.04 8.48 7.66
C THR A 374 -7.89 9.30 8.92
N MET A 375 -6.92 10.21 8.94
CA MET A 375 -6.64 11.06 10.10
C MET A 375 -7.81 11.99 10.43
N ILE A 376 -8.44 12.55 9.39
CA ILE A 376 -9.52 13.53 9.51
C ILE A 376 -10.85 12.85 9.83
N HIS A 377 -11.29 11.90 9.00
CA HIS A 377 -12.67 11.41 9.04
C HIS A 377 -12.87 10.21 9.97
N TYR A 378 -11.83 9.41 10.19
CA TYR A 378 -11.91 8.20 11.00
C TYR A 378 -11.28 8.41 12.37
N LYS A 379 -9.99 8.77 12.42
CA LYS A 379 -9.28 9.05 13.68
C LYS A 379 -9.76 10.34 14.35
N LYS A 380 -10.22 11.32 13.57
CA LYS A 380 -10.70 12.64 14.02
C LYS A 380 -9.67 13.36 14.90
N ILE A 381 -8.41 13.28 14.51
CA ILE A 381 -7.30 13.91 15.24
C ILE A 381 -6.87 15.21 14.55
N ASN A 382 -6.16 16.06 15.30
CA ASN A 382 -5.65 17.32 14.77
C ASN A 382 -4.31 17.13 14.02
N PRO A 383 -3.89 18.13 13.22
CA PRO A 383 -2.61 18.10 12.51
C PRO A 383 -1.38 17.80 13.37
N SER A 384 -1.26 18.38 14.57
CA SER A 384 -0.11 18.15 15.44
C SER A 384 0.01 16.67 15.84
N GLN A 385 -1.11 16.01 16.16
CA GLN A 385 -1.12 14.57 16.43
C GLN A 385 -0.79 13.76 15.18
N SER A 386 -1.24 14.21 14.00
CA SER A 386 -0.94 13.56 12.73
C SER A 386 0.54 13.66 12.35
N LEU A 387 1.23 14.75 12.71
CA LEU A 387 2.67 14.92 12.49
C LEU A 387 3.48 13.86 13.24
N GLU A 388 3.15 13.59 14.50
CA GLU A 388 3.83 12.56 15.29
C GLU A 388 3.61 11.16 14.70
N ILE A 389 2.41 10.87 14.22
CA ILE A 389 2.08 9.58 13.59
C ILE A 389 2.86 9.39 12.29
N VAL A 390 2.83 10.38 11.38
CA VAL A 390 3.52 10.25 10.10
C VAL A 390 5.03 10.15 10.29
N LYS A 391 5.58 10.91 11.25
CA LYS A 391 6.99 10.84 11.66
C LYS A 391 7.35 9.43 12.13
N SER A 392 6.57 8.86 13.06
CA SER A 392 6.81 7.52 13.59
C SER A 392 6.79 6.44 12.51
N LEU A 393 5.87 6.53 11.54
CA LEU A 393 5.80 5.57 10.42
C LEU A 393 7.02 5.69 9.49
N ILE A 394 7.45 6.92 9.19
CA ILE A 394 8.65 7.16 8.39
C ILE A 394 9.89 6.59 9.10
N ASP A 395 10.03 6.81 10.40
CA ASP A 395 11.16 6.31 11.19
C ASP A 395 11.23 4.78 11.23
N GLU A 396 10.08 4.10 11.37
CA GLU A 396 10.00 2.62 11.30
C GLU A 396 10.48 2.07 9.94
N ILE A 397 10.18 2.78 8.84
CA ILE A 397 10.63 2.37 7.51
C ILE A 397 12.09 2.74 7.28
N LYS A 398 12.57 3.89 7.76
CA LYS A 398 14.01 4.23 7.71
C LYS A 398 14.86 3.20 8.45
N ASN A 399 14.37 2.70 9.59
CA ASN A 399 15.01 1.65 10.38
C ASN A 399 15.14 0.32 9.63
N THR A 400 14.22 0.00 8.72
CA THR A 400 14.15 -1.31 8.04
C THR A 400 14.43 -1.27 6.53
N GLY A 401 14.44 -0.08 5.93
CA GLY A 401 14.31 0.12 4.49
C GLY A 401 12.90 -0.21 3.97
N GLY A 402 12.65 0.09 2.69
CA GLY A 402 11.36 -0.13 2.04
C GLY A 402 10.74 1.17 1.54
N VAL A 403 9.45 1.14 1.24
CA VAL A 403 8.72 2.27 0.66
C VAL A 403 7.75 2.83 1.69
N PHE A 404 7.92 4.09 2.07
CA PHE A 404 6.88 4.87 2.73
C PHE A 404 5.95 5.41 1.65
N GLN A 405 4.68 5.03 1.70
CA GLN A 405 3.67 5.54 0.80
C GLN A 405 2.58 6.28 1.57
N SER A 406 2.32 7.52 1.16
CA SER A 406 1.27 8.38 1.70
C SER A 406 0.22 8.75 0.65
N VAL A 407 -1.04 8.81 1.08
CA VAL A 407 -2.21 9.17 0.27
C VAL A 407 -2.76 10.51 0.72
N TRP A 408 -2.99 11.40 -0.25
CA TRP A 408 -3.47 12.76 -0.02
C TRP A 408 -4.59 13.13 -0.99
N HIS A 409 -5.42 14.09 -0.60
CA HIS A 409 -6.48 14.60 -1.47
C HIS A 409 -6.31 16.11 -1.68
N ASN A 410 -6.37 16.55 -2.93
CA ASN A 410 -6.09 17.95 -3.31
C ASN A 410 -7.06 18.92 -2.62
N ASN A 411 -8.33 18.55 -2.50
CA ASN A 411 -9.36 19.36 -1.85
C ASN A 411 -9.12 19.52 -0.34
N ILE A 412 -8.55 18.51 0.34
CA ILE A 412 -8.18 18.58 1.75
C ILE A 412 -7.03 19.57 1.94
N ILE A 413 -5.96 19.42 1.15
CA ILE A 413 -4.79 20.34 1.18
C ILE A 413 -5.21 21.77 0.83
N ALA A 414 -6.09 21.94 -0.17
CA ALA A 414 -6.53 23.25 -0.62
C ALA A 414 -7.47 23.96 0.39
N SER A 415 -8.23 23.21 1.20
CA SER A 415 -9.20 23.76 2.16
C SER A 415 -8.54 24.14 3.50
N ASP A 416 -7.25 24.46 3.49
CA ASP A 416 -6.34 24.57 4.64
C ASP A 416 -6.86 25.45 5.79
N GLN A 417 -7.53 26.57 5.47
CA GLN A 417 -8.08 27.50 6.48
C GLN A 417 -9.36 26.99 7.17
N ASP A 418 -10.16 26.18 6.49
CA ASP A 418 -11.42 25.63 7.03
C ASP A 418 -11.23 24.23 7.65
N SER A 419 -10.15 23.54 7.29
CA SER A 419 -9.88 22.13 7.66
C SER A 419 -8.86 21.94 8.78
N GLY A 420 -8.21 23.01 9.23
CA GLY A 420 -7.36 23.00 10.43
C GLY A 420 -5.85 22.98 10.19
N ASN A 421 -5.35 23.37 9.01
CA ASN A 421 -3.92 23.41 8.62
C ASN A 421 -3.32 22.06 8.13
N TRP A 422 -4.04 21.28 7.33
CA TRP A 422 -3.55 20.00 6.80
C TRP A 422 -2.46 20.13 5.74
N LYS A 423 -2.36 21.29 5.08
CA LYS A 423 -1.24 21.59 4.17
C LYS A 423 0.09 21.52 4.90
N SER A 424 0.16 21.98 6.16
CA SER A 424 1.38 21.89 6.96
C SER A 424 1.81 20.44 7.24
N VAL A 425 0.87 19.52 7.42
CA VAL A 425 1.16 18.09 7.61
C VAL A 425 1.73 17.48 6.33
N PHE A 426 1.14 17.84 5.19
CA PHE A 426 1.63 17.44 3.87
C PHE A 426 3.07 17.94 3.63
N GLU A 427 3.31 19.24 3.81
CA GLU A 427 4.64 19.84 3.61
C GLU A 427 5.68 19.27 4.59
N PHE A 428 5.30 19.06 5.86
CA PHE A 428 6.16 18.40 6.82
C PHE A 428 6.51 16.97 6.38
N THR A 429 5.52 16.21 5.92
CA THR A 429 5.73 14.81 5.48
C THR A 429 6.75 14.76 4.34
N LEU A 430 6.58 15.61 3.31
CA LEU A 430 7.50 15.70 2.18
C LEU A 430 8.93 16.06 2.60
N LYS A 431 9.09 16.95 3.58
CA LYS A 431 10.40 17.34 4.07
C LYS A 431 11.03 16.26 4.96
N TYR A 432 10.25 15.69 5.88
CA TYR A 432 10.75 14.74 6.88
C TYR A 432 11.20 13.41 6.26
N GLN A 433 10.54 12.98 5.19
CA GLN A 433 10.97 11.77 4.47
C GLN A 433 12.34 11.92 3.79
N GLN A 434 12.88 13.14 3.63
CA GLN A 434 14.19 13.41 3.02
C GLN A 434 15.34 13.55 4.03
N THR A 435 15.07 13.58 5.34
CA THR A 435 16.08 13.98 6.35
C THR A 435 17.25 13.01 6.54
N ASP A 436 17.16 11.77 6.08
CA ASP A 436 18.21 10.75 6.28
C ASP A 436 19.13 10.56 5.06
N ASP A 437 18.77 11.10 3.90
CA ASP A 437 19.58 11.03 2.67
C ASP A 437 20.78 12.01 2.68
N GLN A 438 20.97 12.80 3.75
CA GLN A 438 22.09 13.74 3.89
C GLN A 438 23.29 13.19 4.68
N LEU A 439 23.20 11.96 5.22
CA LEU A 439 24.26 11.35 6.05
C LEU A 439 24.76 10.00 5.51
N SER A 440 24.41 9.61 4.28
CA SER A 440 24.87 8.37 3.64
C SER A 440 26.02 8.57 2.67
#